data_AF-A0A847ZWY2-F1
#
_entry.id   AF-A0A847ZWY2-F1
#
_cell.length_a   1.000
_cell.length_b   1.000
_cell.length_c   1.000
_cell.angle_alpha   90.00
_cell.angle_beta   90.00
_cell.angle_gamma   90.00
#
_symmetry.space_group_name_H-M   'P 1'
#
loop_
_entity.id
_entity.type
_entity.pdbx_description
1 polymer ?
#
loop_
_entity_poly.entity_id
_entity_poly.type
_entity_poly.pdbx_seq_one_letter_code
_entity_poly.pdbx_strand_id
1 'polypeptide(L)' 'KAAAAAVQGIQIFIRDEKPVESIAKRLQTGGKAPVRITLIGETGREIDIALGNRFVVTPQVRGALKAVQGVVDVQEL' A
#
# COMPACT_ATOMS: atom_id res chain seq x y z
N LYS A 1 -4.45 22.21 -22.11
CA LYS A 1 -4.41 22.01 -20.65
C LYS A 1 -3.84 20.62 -20.39
N ALA A 2 -2.59 20.51 -19.92
CA ALA A 2 -2.06 19.22 -19.50
C ALA A 2 -2.72 18.83 -18.19
N ALA A 3 -3.49 17.75 -18.17
CA ALA A 3 -3.89 17.12 -16.92
C ALA A 3 -2.58 16.62 -16.29
N ALA A 4 -2.15 17.25 -15.20
CA ALA A 4 -1.07 16.71 -14.39
C ALA A 4 -1.48 15.28 -14.06
N ALA A 5 -0.69 14.29 -14.50
CA ALA A 5 -0.93 12.90 -14.15
C ALA A 5 -1.08 12.86 -12.63
N ALA A 6 -2.31 12.61 -12.15
CA ALA A 6 -2.57 12.56 -10.73
C ALA A 6 -1.63 11.52 -10.15
N VAL A 7 -0.91 11.87 -9.10
CA VAL A 7 -0.02 10.91 -8.48
C VAL A 7 -0.89 9.82 -7.88
N GLN A 8 -0.93 8.67 -8.56
CA GLN A 8 -1.76 7.54 -8.18
C GLN A 8 -1.24 6.98 -6.86
N GLY A 9 -2.11 6.95 -5.85
CA GLY A 9 -1.82 6.27 -4.59
C GLY A 9 -1.96 4.76 -4.73
N ILE A 10 -1.66 4.03 -3.66
CA ILE A 10 -1.96 2.60 -3.59
C ILE A 10 -2.66 2.22 -2.29
N GLN A 11 -3.49 1.18 -2.39
CA GLN A 11 -4.12 0.52 -1.26
C GLN A 11 -3.62 -0.93 -1.18
N ILE A 12 -3.11 -1.31 -0.02
CA ILE A 12 -2.54 -2.63 0.24
C ILE A 12 -3.50 -3.38 1.16
N PHE A 13 -3.96 -4.56 0.75
CA PHE A 13 -4.85 -5.41 1.52
C PHE A 13 -4.05 -6.51 2.21
N ILE A 14 -4.21 -6.68 3.51
CA ILE A 14 -3.50 -7.69 4.33
C ILE A 14 -4.49 -8.51 5.17
N ARG A 15 -4.16 -9.77 5.46
CA ARG A 15 -5.00 -10.64 6.31
C ARG A 15 -4.69 -10.54 7.80
N ASP A 16 -3.44 -10.26 8.14
CA ASP A 16 -2.97 -10.14 9.51
C ASP A 16 -1.88 -9.07 9.60
N GLU A 17 -1.34 -8.85 10.80
CA GLU A 17 -0.31 -7.85 11.09
C GLU A 17 1.12 -8.30 10.73
N LYS A 18 1.35 -9.59 10.45
CA LYS A 18 2.68 -10.14 10.15
C LYS A 18 3.38 -9.47 8.96
N PRO A 19 2.71 -9.12 7.83
CA PRO A 19 3.36 -8.48 6.70
C PRO A 19 3.72 -7.01 6.94
N VAL A 20 3.24 -6.36 8.00
CA VAL A 20 3.36 -4.90 8.20
C VAL A 20 4.82 -4.44 8.19
N GLU A 21 5.71 -5.12 8.91
CA GLU A 21 7.14 -4.75 8.94
C GLU A 21 7.81 -4.96 7.57
N SER A 22 7.45 -6.04 6.87
CA SER A 22 7.96 -6.34 5.53
C SER A 22 7.49 -5.32 4.49
N ILE A 23 6.25 -4.84 4.61
CA ILE A 23 5.70 -3.76 3.79
C ILE A 23 6.45 -2.46 4.07
N ALA A 24 6.63 -2.11 5.35
CA ALA A 24 7.33 -0.89 5.75
C ALA A 24 8.75 -0.82 5.20
N LYS A 25 9.51 -1.92 5.22
CA LYS A 25 10.87 -2.01 4.65
C LYS A 25 10.92 -1.79 3.13
N ARG A 26 9.83 -2.06 2.41
CA ARG A 26 9.73 -1.90 0.95
C ARG A 26 9.22 -0.53 0.53
N LEU A 27 8.59 0.19 1.45
CA LEU A 27 8.09 1.55 1.23
C LEU A 27 9.20 2.57 1.47
N GLN A 28 9.60 3.27 0.42
CA GLN A 28 10.57 4.36 0.51
C GLN A 28 9.85 5.70 0.64
N THR A 29 10.18 6.48 1.66
CA THR A 29 9.67 7.83 1.88
C THR A 29 10.23 8.82 0.85
N GLY A 30 9.59 9.98 0.69
CA GLY A 30 10.08 11.06 -0.20
C GLY A 30 9.52 11.00 -1.62
N GLY A 31 8.57 10.09 -1.88
CA GLY A 31 7.78 10.13 -3.10
C GLY A 31 6.57 11.03 -2.97
N LYS A 32 5.63 10.89 -3.90
CA LYS A 32 4.42 11.73 -3.97
C LYS A 32 3.13 10.95 -3.75
N ALA A 33 3.18 9.62 -3.69
CA ALA A 33 2.01 8.76 -3.70
C ALA A 33 1.52 8.47 -2.27
N PRO A 34 0.23 8.68 -1.96
CA PRO A 34 -0.34 8.24 -0.70
C PRO A 34 -0.45 6.71 -0.65
N VAL A 35 -0.27 6.13 0.54
CA VAL A 35 -0.41 4.68 0.77
C VAL A 35 -1.44 4.44 1.87
N ARG A 36 -2.41 3.56 1.59
CA ARG A 36 -3.38 3.04 2.55
C ARG A 36 -3.16 1.54 2.75
N ILE A 37 -3.36 1.07 3.98
CA ILE A 37 -3.36 -0.34 4.32
C ILE A 37 -4.75 -0.71 4.84
N THR A 38 -5.34 -1.76 4.28
CA THR A 38 -6.62 -2.35 4.73
C THR A 38 -6.33 -3.71 5.33
N LEU A 39 -6.55 -3.86 6.63
CA LEU A 39 -6.52 -5.15 7.31
C LEU A 39 -7.90 -5.79 7.21
N ILE A 40 -7.98 -6.94 6.55
CA ILE A 40 -9.19 -7.76 6.46
C ILE A 40 -9.13 -8.78 7.61
N GLY A 41 -9.78 -8.45 8.73
CA GLY A 41 -9.84 -9.32 9.90
C GLY A 41 -10.75 -10.54 9.68
N GLU A 42 -10.52 -11.60 10.45
CA GLU A 42 -11.23 -12.88 10.32
C GLU A 42 -12.74 -12.79 10.56
N THR A 43 -13.19 -11.80 11.34
CA THR A 43 -14.61 -11.57 11.65
C THR A 43 -15.32 -10.66 10.64
N GLY A 44 -14.73 -10.43 9.45
CA GLY A 44 -15.26 -9.51 8.44
C GLY A 44 -15.10 -8.03 8.79
N ARG A 45 -14.30 -7.71 9.82
CA ARG A 45 -13.96 -6.33 10.17
C ARG A 45 -12.82 -5.86 9.28
N GLU A 46 -13.02 -4.74 8.59
CA GLU A 46 -11.97 -4.06 7.85
C GLU A 46 -11.44 -2.88 8.66
N ILE A 47 -10.12 -2.76 8.74
CA ILE A 47 -9.45 -1.63 9.37
C ILE A 47 -8.59 -0.95 8.33
N ASP A 48 -9.02 0.26 7.95
CA ASP A 48 -8.31 1.12 7.01
C ASP A 48 -7.37 2.09 7.74
N ILE A 49 -6.10 2.06 7.34
CA ILE A 49 -5.03 2.87 7.93
C ILE A 49 -4.38 3.67 6.80
N ALA A 50 -4.52 4.99 6.85
CA ALA A 50 -3.75 5.88 6.00
C ALA A 50 -2.40 6.17 6.66
N LEU A 51 -1.29 5.93 5.96
CA LEU A 51 0.05 6.09 6.55
C LEU A 51 0.46 7.57 6.74
N GLY A 52 -0.31 8.52 6.23
CA GLY A 52 -0.07 9.98 6.34
C GLY A 52 1.15 10.50 5.55
N ASN A 53 2.15 9.66 5.33
CA ASN A 53 3.34 9.94 4.54
C ASN A 53 3.12 9.67 3.05
N ARG A 54 3.95 10.32 2.22
CA ARG A 54 4.02 10.06 0.79
C ARG A 54 5.23 9.16 0.48
N PHE A 55 4.98 8.17 -0.37
CA PHE A 55 5.94 7.14 -0.70
C PHE A 55 6.26 7.12 -2.19
N VAL A 56 7.43 6.56 -2.51
CA VAL A 56 7.82 6.24 -3.87
C VAL A 56 7.09 4.96 -4.26
N VAL A 57 6.14 5.09 -5.18
CA VAL A 57 5.37 3.96 -5.69
C VAL A 57 5.72 3.79 -7.16
N THR A 58 6.50 2.76 -7.46
CA THR A 58 6.81 2.32 -8.83
C THR A 58 6.17 0.95 -9.09
N PRO A 59 6.02 0.52 -10.36
CA PRO A 59 5.57 -0.83 -10.67
C PRO A 59 6.38 -1.92 -9.97
N GLN A 60 7.69 -1.72 -9.80
CA GLN A 60 8.58 -2.64 -9.10
C GLN A 60 8.25 -2.72 -7.60
N VAL A 61 8.03 -1.57 -6.94
CA VAL A 61 7.62 -1.53 -5.53
C VAL A 61 6.29 -2.26 -5.36
N ARG A 62 5.30 -2.03 -6.25
CA ARG A 62 4.01 -2.73 -6.18
C ARG A 62 4.14 -4.24 -6.36
N GLY A 63 4.94 -4.68 -7.33
CA GLY A 63 5.22 -6.10 -7.53
C GLY A 63 5.89 -6.72 -6.29
N ALA A 64 6.84 -6.01 -5.68
CA ALA A 64 7.50 -6.46 -4.47
C ALA A 64 6.55 -6.51 -3.25
N LEU A 65 5.61 -5.57 -3.14
CA LEU A 65 4.57 -5.57 -2.11
C LEU A 65 3.62 -6.75 -2.28
N LYS A 66 3.15 -7.02 -3.51
CA LYS A 66 2.28 -8.17 -3.80
C LYS A 66 2.94 -9.52 -3.54
N ALA A 67 4.27 -9.59 -3.60
CA ALA A 67 5.04 -10.79 -3.27
C ALA A 67 5.23 -11.03 -1.76
N VAL A 68 4.84 -10.09 -0.88
CA VAL A 68 4.95 -10.27 0.58
C VAL A 68 3.90 -11.28 1.04
N GLN A 69 4.34 -12.30 1.76
CA GLN A 69 3.43 -13.28 2.38
C GLN A 69 2.48 -12.59 3.36
N GLY A 70 1.16 -12.76 3.15
CA GLY A 70 0.11 -12.11 3.95
C GLY A 70 -0.53 -10.90 3.27
N VAL A 71 0.04 -10.41 2.16
CA VAL A 71 -0.61 -9.45 1.27
C VAL A 71 -1.62 -10.18 0.38
N VAL A 72 -2.85 -9.70 0.39
CA VAL A 72 -3.96 -10.22 -0.41
C VAL A 72 -3.95 -9.58 -1.79
N ASP A 73 -3.88 -8.25 -1.83
CA ASP A 73 -3.84 -7.52 -3.09
C ASP A 73 -3.24 -6.12 -2.91
N VAL A 74 -2.87 -5.51 -4.03
CA VAL A 74 -2.39 -4.12 -4.10
C VAL A 74 -3.11 -3.43 -5.24
N GLN A 75 -3.88 -2.40 -4.92
CA GLN A 75 -4.69 -1.65 -5.89
C GLN A 75 -4.19 -0.21 -6.02
N GLU A 76 -4.42 0.39 -7.18
CA GLU A 76 -4.23 1.83 -7.39
C GLU A 76 -5.43 2.60 -6.84
N LEU A 77 -5.16 3.76 -6.22
CA LEU A 77 -6.18 4.70 -5.72
C LEU A 77 -6.62 5.70 -6.79
#